data_AF-A0A3N4IEZ3-F1
#
_entry.id   AF-A0A3N4IEZ3-F1
#
_cell.length_a   1.000
_cell.length_b   1.000
_cell.length_c   1.000
_cell.angle_alpha   90.00
_cell.angle_beta   90.00
_cell.angle_gamma   90.00
#
_symmetry.space_group_name_H-M   'P 1'
#
loop_
_entity.id
_entity.type
_entity.pdbx_description
1 polymer ?
#
loop_
_entity_poly.entity_id
_entity_poly.type
_entity_poly.pdbx_seq_one_letter_code
_entity_poly.pdbx_strand_id
1 'polypeptide(L)'
;MSSTLTPHLHSITETCTALTSLPFPPPRKFVNALLHTPDITKLLRDTEAHERALFTAVTDADKTSYVTSGSVNFSSGGNVGIKRNTAMGAYLGGDMERRIRRGTIAGGGVLGGTGVDVELLLKGAERLVGVYPIPNAQSRIGKLREQYESLKDSIEHYSQQVDEQTRELEALHEGVAVEDVKMEDVGEEGEEEITLAMIEEEQRALAELEEKKLRLEMDMAKYQRYLTG
;
A
#
# COMPACT_ATOMS: atom_id res chain seq x y z
N MET A 1 2.43 103.20 22.55
CA MET A 1 1.78 102.30 21.57
C MET A 1 2.78 101.24 21.13
N SER A 2 3.19 100.40 22.07
CA SER A 2 4.26 99.42 21.87
C SER A 2 3.64 98.03 21.70
N SER A 3 3.66 97.61 20.44
CA SER A 3 4.02 96.25 20.05
C SER A 3 3.03 95.13 20.40
N THR A 4 1.90 95.11 19.69
CA THR A 4 1.15 93.86 19.42
C THR A 4 1.95 92.89 18.54
N LEU A 5 2.99 93.38 17.85
CA LEU A 5 3.83 92.59 16.97
C LEU A 5 4.70 91.56 17.71
N THR A 6 5.32 91.97 18.83
CA THR A 6 6.22 91.10 19.61
C THR A 6 5.58 89.80 20.12
N PRO A 7 4.36 89.80 20.72
CA PRO A 7 3.73 88.54 21.13
C PRO A 7 3.36 87.64 19.94
N HIS A 8 2.95 88.20 18.80
CA HIS A 8 2.67 87.41 17.60
C HIS A 8 3.93 86.78 17.01
N LEU A 9 5.05 87.51 16.97
CA LEU A 9 6.32 86.93 16.54
C LEU A 9 6.78 85.82 17.49
N HIS A 10 6.63 86.01 18.81
CA HIS A 10 6.94 84.97 19.78
C HIS A 10 6.10 83.70 19.55
N SER A 11 4.78 83.85 19.37
CA SER A 11 3.88 82.72 19.10
C SER A 11 4.20 81.99 17.78
N ILE A 12 4.55 82.72 16.72
CA ILE A 12 4.99 82.11 15.45
C ILE A 12 6.30 81.33 15.65
N THR A 13 7.21 81.84 16.47
CA THR A 13 8.49 81.17 16.72
C THR A 13 8.31 79.91 17.58
N GLU A 14 7.44 79.96 18.59
CA GLU A 14 7.07 78.81 19.42
C GLU A 14 6.37 77.71 18.60
N THR A 15 5.41 78.07 17.74
CA THR A 15 4.73 77.10 16.88
C THR A 15 5.65 76.52 15.82
N CYS A 16 6.56 77.32 15.25
CA CYS A 16 7.57 76.84 14.29
C CYS A 16 8.54 75.84 14.93
N THR A 17 9.04 76.13 16.13
CA THR A 17 9.92 75.19 16.87
C THR A 17 9.18 73.91 17.26
N ALA A 18 7.92 74.01 17.70
CA ALA A 18 7.08 72.86 17.98
C ALA A 18 6.86 71.98 16.72
N LEU A 19 6.50 72.59 15.58
CA LEU A 19 6.29 71.88 14.32
C LEU A 19 7.55 71.20 13.79
N THR A 20 8.71 71.81 13.98
CA THR A 20 10.00 71.26 13.54
C THR A 20 10.48 70.14 14.47
N SER A 21 10.10 70.17 15.75
CA SER A 21 10.45 69.13 16.73
C SER A 21 9.56 67.89 16.66
N LEU A 22 8.44 67.95 15.92
CA LEU A 22 7.56 66.79 15.73
C LEU A 22 8.35 65.66 15.06
N PRO A 23 8.41 64.47 15.67
CA PRO A 23 9.12 63.33 15.10
C PRO A 23 8.29 62.77 13.94
N PHE A 24 8.42 63.38 12.76
CA PHE A 24 7.86 62.81 11.55
C PHE A 24 8.69 61.58 11.17
N PRO A 25 8.09 60.39 11.07
CA PRO A 25 8.81 59.25 10.55
C PRO A 25 9.24 59.59 9.11
N PRO A 26 10.51 59.42 8.73
CA PRO A 26 10.94 59.64 7.37
C PRO A 26 10.09 58.76 6.44
N PRO A 27 9.82 59.18 5.19
CA PRO A 27 8.98 58.42 4.28
C PRO A 27 9.58 57.02 4.07
N ARG A 28 9.03 56.04 4.79
CA ARG A 28 9.42 54.64 4.65
C ARG A 28 8.81 54.15 3.34
N LYS A 29 9.62 54.08 2.30
CA LYS A 29 9.18 53.43 1.06
C LYS A 29 8.88 51.96 1.39
N PHE A 30 7.68 51.51 1.01
CA PHE A 30 7.32 50.11 0.78
C PHE A 30 6.95 49.22 1.99
N VAL A 31 6.03 49.64 2.86
CA VAL A 31 5.24 48.64 3.63
C VAL A 31 4.10 48.08 2.77
N ASN A 32 3.45 48.92 1.96
CA ASN A 32 2.35 48.49 1.07
C ASN A 32 2.79 47.74 -0.19
N ALA A 33 4.05 47.88 -0.64
CA ALA A 33 4.52 47.15 -1.82
C ALA A 33 5.02 45.73 -1.49
N LEU A 34 5.57 45.51 -0.28
CA LEU A 34 6.04 44.18 0.13
C LEU A 34 4.90 43.18 0.38
N LEU A 35 3.70 43.67 0.73
CA LEU A 35 2.52 42.83 0.99
C LEU A 35 1.81 42.40 -0.30
N HIS A 36 2.10 43.04 -1.45
CA HIS A 36 1.34 42.82 -2.69
C HIS A 36 2.15 42.30 -3.87
N THR A 37 3.48 42.30 -3.81
CA THR A 37 4.33 41.68 -4.84
C THR A 37 4.96 40.40 -4.28
N PRO A 38 4.41 39.20 -4.55
CA PRO A 38 5.29 38.03 -4.55
C PRO A 38 6.40 38.34 -5.56
N ASP A 39 7.66 38.12 -5.19
CA ASP A 39 8.76 38.23 -6.15
C ASP A 39 8.37 37.43 -7.39
N ILE A 40 8.27 38.07 -8.56
CA ILE A 40 7.89 37.39 -9.80
C ILE A 40 8.82 36.20 -10.06
N THR A 41 10.05 36.23 -9.57
CA THR A 41 11.02 35.13 -9.62
C THR A 41 10.68 33.94 -8.72
N LYS A 42 9.86 34.10 -7.68
CA LYS A 42 9.29 32.98 -6.90
C LYS A 42 8.10 32.32 -7.60
N LEU A 43 7.36 33.08 -8.41
CA LEU A 43 6.24 32.58 -9.21
C LEU A 43 6.71 31.98 -10.54
N LEU A 44 7.68 32.62 -11.18
CA LEU A 44 8.44 32.14 -12.33
C LEU A 44 9.69 31.39 -11.82
N ARG A 45 9.45 30.30 -11.08
CA ARG A 45 10.50 29.30 -10.90
C ARG A 45 10.63 28.51 -12.19
N ASP A 46 11.86 28.11 -12.52
CA ASP A 46 12.04 27.06 -13.53
C ASP A 46 11.20 25.84 -13.11
N THR A 47 10.42 25.31 -14.05
CA THR A 47 9.58 24.13 -13.78
C THR A 47 10.43 23.00 -13.19
N GLU A 48 10.02 22.51 -12.03
CA GLU A 48 10.72 21.41 -11.38
C GLU A 48 10.61 20.15 -12.26
N ALA A 49 11.53 19.19 -12.13
CA ALA A 49 11.58 18.03 -13.02
C ALA A 49 10.25 17.26 -13.12
N HIS A 50 9.50 17.21 -12.01
CA HIS A 50 8.19 16.57 -11.93
C HIS A 50 7.05 17.41 -12.53
N GLU A 51 7.21 18.73 -12.60
CA GLU A 51 6.29 19.63 -13.31
C GLU A 51 6.53 19.56 -14.81
N ARG A 52 7.80 19.46 -15.25
CA ARG A 52 8.16 19.30 -16.66
C ARG A 52 7.48 18.08 -17.29
N ALA A 53 7.41 16.96 -16.56
CA ALA A 53 6.76 15.74 -17.03
C ALA A 53 5.25 15.90 -17.30
N LEU A 54 4.57 16.85 -16.64
CA LEU A 54 3.16 17.16 -16.89
C LEU A 54 2.95 17.92 -18.20
N PHE A 55 3.97 18.67 -18.65
CA PHE A 55 3.88 19.59 -19.79
C PHE A 55 4.72 19.18 -21.01
N THR A 56 5.60 18.19 -20.88
CA THR A 56 6.30 17.60 -22.02
C THR A 56 5.30 16.85 -22.91
N ALA A 57 5.10 17.36 -24.13
CA ALA A 57 4.39 16.65 -25.17
C ALA A 57 5.19 15.40 -25.56
N VAL A 58 4.58 14.22 -25.45
CA VAL A 58 5.16 12.98 -25.96
C VAL A 58 5.39 13.17 -27.46
N THR A 59 6.66 13.22 -27.86
CA THR A 59 7.03 13.36 -29.28
C THR A 59 6.83 12.03 -29.99
N ASP A 60 6.55 12.10 -31.29
CA ASP A 60 6.15 10.96 -32.11
C ASP A 60 7.19 9.82 -32.17
N ALA A 61 8.44 10.08 -31.76
CA ALA A 61 9.50 9.08 -31.65
C ALA A 61 9.23 8.02 -30.55
N ASP A 62 8.55 8.39 -29.46
CA ASP A 62 8.20 7.48 -28.35
C ASP A 62 6.87 6.75 -28.57
N LYS A 63 6.15 7.05 -29.67
CA LYS A 63 4.91 6.37 -30.05
C LYS A 63 5.11 4.92 -30.45
N THR A 64 6.34 4.49 -30.73
CA THR A 64 6.67 3.10 -31.12
C THR A 64 6.36 2.07 -30.02
N SER A 65 6.19 2.48 -28.76
CA SER A 65 5.72 1.61 -27.66
C SER A 65 4.27 1.87 -27.22
N TYR A 66 3.63 2.92 -27.74
CA TYR A 66 2.21 3.24 -27.45
C TYR A 66 1.24 2.78 -28.54
N VAL A 67 1.76 2.25 -29.66
CA VAL A 67 0.99 1.74 -30.81
C VAL A 67 1.31 0.25 -31.00
N THR A 68 0.97 -0.57 -30.01
CA THR A 68 0.65 -1.97 -30.29
C THR A 68 -0.55 -2.35 -29.41
N SER A 69 -1.58 -2.90 -30.03
CA SER A 69 -2.96 -3.10 -29.50
C SER A 69 -3.86 -1.86 -29.53
N GLY A 70 -4.36 -1.56 -30.73
CA GLY A 70 -5.48 -0.65 -30.92
C GLY A 70 -5.53 -0.11 -32.34
N SER A 71 -6.03 -0.93 -33.27
CA SER A 71 -6.38 -0.52 -34.64
C SER A 71 -7.11 0.83 -34.62
N VAL A 72 -6.63 1.78 -35.41
CA VAL A 72 -7.28 3.07 -35.64
C VAL A 72 -8.49 2.89 -36.55
N ASN A 73 -9.60 2.42 -35.98
CA ASN A 73 -10.90 2.58 -36.61
C ASN A 73 -11.39 4.01 -36.31
N PHE A 74 -11.28 4.90 -37.30
CA PHE A 74 -11.98 6.18 -37.32
C PHE A 74 -13.48 5.91 -37.51
N SER A 75 -14.18 5.53 -36.44
CA SER A 75 -15.64 5.58 -36.39
C SER A 75 -16.07 6.82 -35.61
N SER A 76 -16.71 7.73 -36.34
CA SER A 76 -17.47 8.87 -35.87
C SER A 76 -18.26 8.59 -34.59
N GLY A 77 -18.15 9.47 -33.60
CA GLY A 77 -19.08 9.56 -32.47
C GLY A 77 -18.59 8.91 -31.17
N GLY A 78 -17.91 9.69 -30.33
CA GLY A 78 -17.58 9.31 -28.95
C GLY A 78 -16.39 10.13 -28.49
N ASN A 79 -16.50 10.78 -27.32
CA ASN A 79 -15.44 11.59 -26.70
C ASN A 79 -14.07 10.93 -26.83
N VAL A 80 -13.30 11.32 -27.85
CA VAL A 80 -11.87 11.04 -27.92
C VAL A 80 -11.26 11.95 -26.89
N GLY A 81 -11.26 11.49 -25.64
CA GLY A 81 -10.48 12.10 -24.59
C GLY A 81 -9.07 12.20 -25.14
N ILE A 82 -8.60 13.44 -25.34
CA ILE A 82 -7.19 13.78 -25.48
C ILE A 82 -6.48 12.85 -24.51
N LYS A 83 -5.74 11.85 -25.02
CA LYS A 83 -5.03 10.89 -24.18
C LYS A 83 -4.08 11.72 -23.36
N ARG A 84 -4.50 12.08 -22.14
CA ARG A 84 -3.76 12.98 -21.28
C ARG A 84 -2.43 12.29 -21.08
N ASN A 85 -1.35 12.93 -21.52
CA ASN A 85 0.00 12.48 -21.22
C ASN A 85 0.04 12.34 -19.71
N THR A 86 -0.04 11.10 -19.23
CA THR A 86 -0.10 10.88 -17.80
C THR A 86 1.34 11.01 -17.37
N ALA A 87 1.66 11.96 -16.49
CA ALA A 87 3.05 12.12 -16.01
C ALA A 87 3.61 10.80 -15.47
N MET A 88 2.74 9.95 -14.90
CA MET A 88 3.05 8.57 -14.56
C MET A 88 3.52 7.74 -15.75
N GLY A 89 2.80 7.75 -16.89
CA GLY A 89 3.17 7.03 -18.10
C GLY A 89 4.44 7.52 -18.78
N ALA A 90 4.70 8.83 -18.77
CA ALA A 90 5.92 9.40 -19.31
C ALA A 90 7.18 8.92 -18.57
N TYR A 91 7.06 8.72 -17.26
CA TYR A 91 8.20 8.38 -16.41
C TYR A 91 8.32 6.88 -16.12
N LEU A 92 7.19 6.20 -15.98
CA LEU A 92 7.11 4.77 -15.72
C LEU A 92 7.20 3.93 -17.01
N GLY A 93 6.87 4.55 -18.13
CA GLY A 93 6.62 3.89 -19.41
C GLY A 93 5.16 3.44 -19.53
N GLY A 94 4.60 3.52 -20.73
CA GLY A 94 3.20 3.18 -20.99
C GLY A 94 2.84 1.74 -20.66
N ASP A 95 3.76 0.80 -20.86
CA ASP A 95 3.53 -0.62 -20.59
C ASP A 95 3.44 -0.92 -19.10
N MET A 96 4.32 -0.31 -18.30
CA MET A 96 4.32 -0.49 -16.84
C MET A 96 3.13 0.22 -16.20
N GLU A 97 2.78 1.43 -16.66
CA GLU A 97 1.54 2.10 -16.25
C GLU A 97 0.31 1.25 -16.58
N ARG A 98 0.21 0.70 -17.80
CA ARG A 98 -0.92 -0.16 -18.19
C ARG A 98 -1.02 -1.40 -17.31
N ARG A 99 0.10 -2.06 -17.02
CA ARG A 99 0.14 -3.25 -16.14
C ARG A 99 -0.32 -2.91 -14.71
N ILE A 100 0.17 -1.81 -14.15
CA ILE A 100 -0.23 -1.36 -12.80
C ILE A 100 -1.71 -0.97 -12.78
N ARG A 101 -2.20 -0.21 -13.77
CA ARG A 101 -3.62 0.18 -13.86
C ARG A 101 -4.56 -1.00 -14.08
N ARG A 102 -4.15 -1.97 -14.90
CA ARG A 102 -4.92 -3.20 -15.12
C ARG A 102 -5.03 -4.00 -13.83
N GLY A 103 -3.97 -4.07 -13.02
CA GLY A 103 -4.01 -4.73 -11.72
C GLY A 103 -4.79 -3.97 -10.64
N THR A 104 -4.83 -2.63 -10.69
CA THR A 104 -5.37 -1.79 -9.59
C THR A 104 -6.77 -1.22 -9.82
N ILE A 105 -7.13 -0.86 -11.06
CA ILE A 105 -8.36 -0.11 -11.37
C ILE A 105 -9.43 -1.00 -12.02
N ALA A 106 -9.04 -2.09 -12.71
CA ALA A 106 -9.96 -2.95 -13.46
C ALA A 106 -10.69 -4.00 -12.59
N GLY A 107 -11.02 -3.65 -11.33
CA GLY A 107 -11.84 -4.49 -10.46
C GLY A 107 -11.05 -5.60 -9.77
N GLY A 108 -10.78 -5.41 -8.48
CA GLY A 108 -10.58 -6.51 -7.54
C GLY A 108 -11.89 -7.29 -7.38
N GLY A 109 -12.26 -8.06 -8.41
CA GLY A 109 -13.53 -8.77 -8.48
C GLY A 109 -13.38 -10.07 -9.25
N VAL A 110 -12.98 -11.12 -8.54
CA VAL A 110 -13.54 -12.50 -8.59
C VAL A 110 -13.53 -13.27 -9.94
N LEU A 111 -13.23 -12.69 -11.09
CA LEU A 111 -13.28 -13.36 -12.40
C LEU A 111 -11.97 -13.14 -13.18
N GLY A 112 -10.96 -13.95 -12.89
CA GLY A 112 -9.79 -14.09 -13.76
C GLY A 112 -8.48 -13.48 -13.25
N GLY A 113 -8.07 -13.84 -12.03
CA GLY A 113 -6.77 -14.52 -11.85
C GLY A 113 -5.46 -13.82 -12.21
N THR A 114 -5.37 -12.50 -12.32
CA THR A 114 -4.05 -11.85 -12.25
C THR A 114 -4.02 -10.91 -11.06
N GLY A 115 -3.55 -11.43 -9.93
CA GLY A 115 -3.29 -10.65 -8.73
C GLY A 115 -2.45 -9.42 -9.03
N VAL A 116 -2.56 -8.41 -8.18
CA VAL A 116 -1.71 -7.21 -8.27
C VAL A 116 -0.26 -7.66 -8.22
N ASP A 117 0.50 -7.35 -9.26
CA ASP A 117 1.95 -7.56 -9.31
C ASP A 117 2.62 -6.56 -8.34
N VAL A 118 2.77 -6.99 -7.09
CA VAL A 118 3.28 -6.17 -5.99
C VAL A 118 4.72 -5.72 -6.26
N GLU A 119 5.54 -6.56 -6.91
CA GLU A 119 6.92 -6.20 -7.28
C GLU A 119 6.94 -5.05 -8.30
N LEU A 120 6.08 -5.11 -9.32
CA LEU A 120 5.95 -4.05 -10.32
C LEU A 120 5.41 -2.76 -9.69
N LEU A 121 4.48 -2.86 -8.75
CA LEU A 121 3.93 -1.72 -8.01
C LEU A 121 4.99 -1.04 -7.14
N LEU A 122 5.76 -1.81 -6.36
CA LEU A 122 6.85 -1.29 -5.52
C LEU A 122 7.95 -0.66 -6.38
N LYS A 123 8.35 -1.31 -7.48
CA LYS A 123 9.31 -0.77 -8.45
C LYS A 123 8.80 0.54 -9.08
N GLY A 124 7.51 0.64 -9.37
CA GLY A 124 6.91 1.87 -9.88
C GLY A 124 6.85 2.98 -8.84
N ALA A 125 6.55 2.65 -7.58
CA ALA A 125 6.56 3.59 -6.48
C ALA A 125 7.98 4.15 -6.23
N GLU A 126 9.01 3.32 -6.27
CA GLU A 126 10.41 3.77 -6.09
C GLU A 126 10.86 4.74 -7.16
N ARG A 127 10.56 4.39 -8.42
CA ARG A 127 10.78 5.29 -9.54
C ARG A 127 10.05 6.61 -9.25
N LEU A 128 8.75 6.57 -8.96
CA LEU A 128 7.95 7.78 -8.77
C LEU A 128 8.45 8.65 -7.62
N VAL A 129 8.96 8.06 -6.54
CA VAL A 129 9.53 8.80 -5.41
C VAL A 129 10.82 9.56 -5.76
N GLY A 130 11.56 9.10 -6.78
CA GLY A 130 12.71 9.84 -7.31
C GLY A 130 12.33 11.15 -8.02
N VAL A 131 11.13 11.20 -8.60
CA VAL A 131 10.62 12.39 -9.31
C VAL A 131 9.75 13.25 -8.42
N TYR A 132 8.89 12.63 -7.61
CA TYR A 132 8.03 13.28 -6.64
C TYR A 132 8.54 12.97 -5.23
N PRO A 133 9.43 13.81 -4.66
CA PRO A 133 9.92 13.62 -3.31
C PRO A 133 8.79 13.86 -2.31
N ILE A 134 8.16 12.79 -1.86
CA ILE A 134 7.19 12.80 -0.77
C ILE A 134 7.96 12.46 0.52
N PRO A 135 7.87 13.29 1.57
CA PRO A 135 8.55 13.01 2.83
C PRO A 135 8.12 11.64 3.38
N ASN A 136 9.08 10.87 3.89
CA ASN A 136 8.88 9.52 4.44
C ASN A 136 8.46 8.42 3.43
N ALA A 137 8.28 8.73 2.14
CA ALA A 137 7.85 7.72 1.17
C ALA A 137 8.91 6.63 0.95
N GLN A 138 10.19 6.98 0.88
CA GLN A 138 11.28 6.01 0.71
C GLN A 138 11.36 5.01 1.86
N SER A 139 11.28 5.49 3.11
CA SER A 139 11.30 4.62 4.29
C SER A 139 10.10 3.66 4.30
N ARG A 140 8.91 4.14 3.92
CA ARG A 140 7.70 3.32 3.87
C ARG A 140 7.75 2.27 2.76
N ILE A 141 8.30 2.62 1.58
CA ILE A 141 8.53 1.67 0.50
C ILE A 141 9.55 0.59 0.91
N GLY A 142 10.62 0.99 1.60
CA GLY A 142 11.59 0.05 2.17
C GLY A 142 10.95 -0.96 3.13
N LYS A 143 10.12 -0.49 4.07
CA LYS A 143 9.36 -1.38 4.97
C LYS A 143 8.43 -2.34 4.22
N LEU A 144 7.74 -1.84 3.18
CA LEU A 144 6.87 -2.69 2.35
C LEU A 144 7.65 -3.74 1.56
N ARG A 145 8.89 -3.45 1.16
CA ARG A 145 9.77 -4.45 0.51
C ARG A 145 10.17 -5.56 1.47
N GLU A 146 10.64 -5.21 2.65
CA GLU A 146 11.00 -6.18 3.69
C GLU A 146 9.82 -7.09 4.05
N GLN A 147 8.61 -6.50 4.20
CA GLN A 147 7.39 -7.26 4.44
C GLN A 147 7.02 -8.18 3.26
N TYR A 148 7.18 -7.69 2.02
CA TYR A 148 6.90 -8.49 0.83
C TYR A 148 7.88 -9.67 0.69
N GLU A 149 9.16 -9.45 0.98
CA GLU A 149 10.19 -10.50 0.98
C GLU A 149 9.87 -11.59 2.02
N SER A 150 9.60 -11.20 3.27
CA SER A 150 9.18 -12.14 4.32
C SER A 150 7.90 -12.91 3.96
N LEU A 151 6.93 -12.25 3.32
CA LEU A 151 5.69 -12.90 2.88
C LEU A 151 5.95 -13.85 1.71
N LYS A 152 6.84 -13.50 0.79
CA LYS A 152 7.23 -14.34 -0.35
C LYS A 152 7.86 -15.64 0.12
N ASP A 153 8.79 -15.57 1.08
CA ASP A 153 9.41 -16.75 1.68
C ASP A 153 8.37 -17.63 2.38
N SER A 154 7.41 -17.01 3.07
CA SER A 154 6.32 -17.73 3.74
C SER A 154 5.39 -18.41 2.74
N ILE A 155 5.06 -17.74 1.63
CA ILE A 155 4.26 -18.31 0.53
C ILE A 155 5.01 -19.47 -0.11
N GLU A 156 6.32 -19.36 -0.32
CA GLU A 156 7.14 -20.43 -0.89
C GLU A 156 7.10 -21.68 0.01
N HIS A 157 7.32 -21.52 1.31
CA HIS A 157 7.19 -22.61 2.29
C HIS A 157 5.81 -23.28 2.24
N TYR A 158 4.72 -22.49 2.27
CA TYR A 158 3.38 -23.05 2.22
C TYR A 158 3.04 -23.68 0.86
N SER A 159 3.58 -23.15 -0.24
CA SER A 159 3.38 -23.74 -1.56
C SER A 159 4.04 -25.12 -1.67
N GLN A 160 5.26 -25.27 -1.13
CA GLN A 160 5.93 -26.57 -1.05
C GLN A 160 5.11 -27.56 -0.20
N GLN A 161 4.60 -27.12 0.95
CA GLN A 161 3.76 -27.97 1.80
C GLN A 161 2.45 -28.38 1.11
N VAL A 162 1.82 -27.48 0.35
CA VAL A 162 0.62 -27.79 -0.45
C VAL A 162 0.96 -28.81 -1.54
N ASP A 163 2.11 -28.67 -2.22
CA ASP A 163 2.54 -29.60 -3.26
C ASP A 163 2.87 -31.00 -2.70
N GLU A 164 3.42 -31.09 -1.49
CA GLU A 164 3.61 -32.37 -0.79
C GLU A 164 2.27 -33.02 -0.45
N GLN A 165 1.33 -32.25 0.13
CA GLN A 165 0.01 -32.74 0.48
C GLN A 165 -0.82 -33.15 -0.74
N THR A 166 -0.74 -32.41 -1.84
CA THR A 166 -1.43 -32.78 -3.08
C THR A 166 -0.83 -34.06 -3.67
N ARG A 167 0.48 -34.25 -3.61
CA ARG A 167 1.13 -35.49 -4.04
C ARG A 167 0.76 -36.69 -3.17
N GLU A 168 0.68 -36.52 -1.86
CA GLU A 168 0.19 -37.58 -0.95
C GLU A 168 -1.26 -37.95 -1.25
N LEU A 169 -2.12 -36.94 -1.45
CA LEU A 169 -3.51 -37.15 -1.84
C LEU A 169 -3.63 -37.81 -3.22
N GLU A 170 -2.80 -37.42 -4.19
CA GLU A 170 -2.74 -38.05 -5.50
C GLU A 170 -2.30 -39.51 -5.39
N ALA A 171 -1.32 -39.83 -4.53
CA ALA A 171 -0.89 -41.21 -4.29
C ALA A 171 -1.98 -42.05 -3.61
N LEU A 172 -2.73 -41.47 -2.67
CA LEU A 172 -3.90 -42.12 -2.06
C LEU A 172 -5.04 -42.31 -3.07
N HIS A 173 -5.34 -41.28 -3.86
CA HIS A 173 -6.36 -41.32 -4.89
C HIS A 173 -6.00 -42.30 -6.02
N GLU A 174 -4.73 -42.38 -6.40
CA GLU A 174 -4.20 -43.38 -7.33
C GLU A 174 -4.25 -44.78 -6.73
N GLY A 175 -3.98 -44.94 -5.43
CA GLY A 175 -4.17 -46.20 -4.70
C GLY A 175 -5.62 -46.69 -4.69
N VAL A 176 -6.59 -45.76 -4.61
CA VAL A 176 -8.04 -46.04 -4.72
C VAL A 176 -8.47 -46.28 -6.18
N ALA A 177 -7.82 -45.66 -7.16
CA ALA A 177 -8.19 -45.76 -8.58
C ALA A 177 -7.65 -47.00 -9.31
N VAL A 178 -6.70 -47.76 -8.73
CA VAL A 178 -6.25 -49.05 -9.28
C VAL A 178 -7.18 -50.21 -8.87
N GLU A 179 -8.06 -50.01 -7.90
CA GLU A 179 -9.24 -50.86 -7.68
C GLU A 179 -10.41 -50.38 -8.55
N ASP A 180 -10.20 -50.33 -9.86
CA ASP A 180 -11.32 -50.23 -10.81
C ASP A 180 -12.02 -51.59 -10.85
N VAL A 181 -12.94 -51.70 -9.89
CA VAL A 181 -14.07 -52.61 -9.77
C VAL A 181 -14.51 -53.10 -11.16
N LYS A 182 -14.21 -54.37 -11.46
CA LYS A 182 -15.16 -55.19 -12.22
C LYS A 182 -16.47 -55.05 -11.47
N MET A 183 -17.47 -54.45 -12.13
CA MET A 183 -18.87 -54.46 -11.71
C MET A 183 -19.35 -55.91 -11.51
N GLU A 184 -19.02 -56.47 -10.36
CA GLU A 184 -19.76 -57.52 -9.68
C GLU A 184 -20.22 -56.88 -8.37
N ASP A 185 -21.52 -56.55 -8.35
CA ASP A 185 -22.36 -56.39 -7.18
C ASP A 185 -21.70 -56.85 -5.87
N VAL A 186 -21.29 -55.91 -4.98
CA VAL A 186 -21.14 -56.01 -3.50
C VAL A 186 -20.31 -54.83 -2.94
N GLY A 187 -20.86 -54.14 -1.92
CA GLY A 187 -20.12 -53.60 -0.77
C GLY A 187 -19.46 -52.22 -0.87
N GLU A 188 -20.05 -51.22 -0.20
CA GLU A 188 -19.32 -50.06 0.34
C GLU A 188 -18.30 -50.53 1.39
N GLU A 189 -17.00 -50.29 1.22
CA GLU A 189 -16.05 -50.32 2.34
C GLU A 189 -14.99 -49.22 2.22
N GLY A 190 -15.23 -48.16 3.00
CA GLY A 190 -14.20 -47.34 3.64
C GLY A 190 -14.54 -47.14 5.12
N GLU A 191 -15.32 -48.04 5.70
CA GLU A 191 -15.59 -48.16 7.13
C GLU A 191 -14.91 -49.46 7.55
N GLU A 192 -13.84 -49.40 8.34
CA GLU A 192 -13.33 -50.61 8.99
C GLU A 192 -14.51 -51.20 9.78
N GLU A 193 -15.02 -52.36 9.35
CA GLU A 193 -16.11 -53.04 10.05
C GLU A 193 -15.65 -53.38 11.47
N ILE A 194 -15.96 -52.50 12.42
CA ILE A 194 -15.69 -52.70 13.83
C ILE A 194 -16.51 -53.91 14.28
N THR A 195 -15.89 -55.08 14.31
CA THR A 195 -16.55 -56.29 14.79
C THR A 195 -16.89 -56.14 16.28
N LEU A 196 -18.06 -56.64 16.69
CA LEU A 196 -18.49 -56.58 18.10
C LEU A 196 -17.45 -57.19 19.07
N ALA A 197 -16.66 -58.16 18.60
CA ALA A 197 -15.59 -58.77 19.38
C ALA A 197 -14.41 -57.80 19.65
N MET A 198 -14.07 -56.94 18.68
CA MET A 198 -13.02 -55.94 18.82
C MET A 198 -13.40 -54.85 19.84
N ILE A 199 -14.69 -54.47 19.87
CA ILE A 199 -15.23 -53.53 20.87
C ILE A 199 -15.13 -54.11 22.28
N GLU A 200 -15.44 -55.40 22.47
CA GLU A 200 -15.40 -56.01 23.80
C GLU A 200 -13.96 -56.12 24.34
N GLU A 201 -12.99 -56.40 23.46
CA GLU A 201 -11.58 -56.40 23.83
C GLU A 201 -11.07 -55.00 24.20
N GLU A 202 -11.45 -53.98 23.43
CA GLU A 202 -11.12 -52.59 23.72
C GLU A 202 -11.76 -52.10 25.03
N GLN A 203 -13.01 -52.49 25.30
CA GLN A 203 -13.69 -52.19 26.56
C GLN A 203 -12.97 -52.79 27.78
N ARG A 204 -12.44 -54.01 27.67
CA ARG A 204 -11.64 -54.62 28.75
C ARG A 204 -10.30 -53.90 28.93
N ALA A 205 -9.64 -53.52 27.84
CA ALA A 205 -8.39 -52.77 27.89
C ALA A 205 -8.59 -51.39 28.55
N LEU A 206 -9.71 -50.71 28.24
CA LEU A 206 -10.09 -49.44 28.86
C LEU A 206 -10.37 -49.58 30.35
N ALA A 207 -11.06 -50.64 30.79
CA ALA A 207 -11.33 -50.88 32.20
C ALA A 207 -10.04 -51.08 33.03
N GLU A 208 -9.06 -51.83 32.51
CA GLU A 208 -7.76 -51.98 33.17
C GLU A 208 -6.98 -50.66 33.25
N LEU A 209 -7.08 -49.84 32.21
CA LEU A 209 -6.47 -48.51 32.18
C LEU A 209 -7.13 -47.56 33.20
N GLU A 210 -8.44 -47.65 33.38
CA GLU A 210 -9.18 -46.84 34.34
C GLU A 210 -8.81 -47.20 35.80
N GLU A 211 -8.63 -48.49 36.11
CA GLU A 211 -8.13 -48.91 37.43
C GLU A 211 -6.72 -48.37 37.71
N LYS A 212 -5.83 -48.46 36.71
CA LYS A 212 -4.46 -47.93 36.82
C LYS A 212 -4.48 -46.41 36.99
N LYS A 213 -5.35 -45.71 36.27
CA LYS A 213 -5.56 -44.26 36.40
C LYS A 213 -6.02 -43.90 37.81
N LEU A 214 -7.05 -44.56 38.35
CA LEU A 214 -7.54 -44.29 39.70
C LEU A 214 -6.48 -44.53 40.77
N ARG A 215 -5.68 -45.58 40.64
CA ARG A 215 -4.57 -45.85 41.56
C ARG A 215 -3.55 -44.72 41.54
N LEU A 216 -3.15 -44.27 40.35
CA LEU A 216 -2.24 -43.14 40.18
C LEU A 216 -2.85 -41.84 40.72
N GLU A 217 -4.14 -41.60 40.50
CA GLU A 217 -4.85 -40.43 41.03
C GLU A 217 -4.91 -40.44 42.56
N MET A 218 -5.14 -41.60 43.19
CA MET A 218 -5.08 -41.72 44.65
C MET A 218 -3.67 -41.46 45.19
N ASP A 219 -2.65 -41.99 44.52
CA ASP A 219 -1.26 -41.76 44.89
C ASP A 219 -0.89 -40.28 44.70
N MET A 220 -1.27 -39.66 43.58
CA MET A 220 -1.10 -38.23 43.34
C MET A 220 -1.84 -37.38 44.37
N ALA A 221 -3.08 -37.71 44.72
CA ALA A 221 -3.85 -37.00 45.72
C ALA A 221 -3.21 -37.12 47.12
N LYS A 222 -2.61 -38.28 47.43
CA LYS A 222 -1.84 -38.50 48.65
C LYS A 222 -0.57 -37.64 48.66
N TYR A 223 0.20 -37.62 47.57
CA TYR A 223 1.38 -36.76 47.44
C TYR A 223 1.02 -35.27 47.48
N GLN A 224 -0.05 -34.86 46.81
CA GLN A 224 -0.55 -33.49 46.84
C GLN A 224 -0.94 -33.09 48.27
N ARG A 225 -1.59 -33.97 49.03
CA ARG A 225 -1.94 -33.74 50.43
C ARG A 225 -0.72 -33.63 51.35
N TYR A 226 0.39 -34.32 51.06
CA TYR A 226 1.66 -34.15 51.76
C TYR A 226 2.40 -32.86 51.36
N LEU A 227 2.12 -32.31 50.17
CA LEU A 227 2.77 -31.11 49.66
C LEU A 227 2.02 -29.83 50.05
N THR A 228 0.70 -29.92 50.32
CA THR A 228 -0.17 -28.79 50.66
C THR A 228 -0.52 -28.67 52.14
N GLY A 229 -0.02 -29.57 52.99
CA GLY A 229 -0.11 -29.51 54.46
C GLY A 229 1.26 -29.38 55.10
#